data_AF-W4VMB0-F1
#
_entry.id   AF-W4VMB0-F1
#
_cell.length_a   1.000
_cell.length_b   1.000
_cell.length_c   1.000
_cell.angle_alpha   90.00
_cell.angle_beta   90.00
_cell.angle_gamma   90.00
#
_symmetry.space_group_name_H-M   'P 1'
#
loop_
_entity.id
_entity.type
_entity.pdbx_description
1 polymer ?
#
loop_
_entity_poly.entity_id
_entity_poly.type
_entity_poly.pdbx_seq_one_letter_code
_entity_poly.pdbx_strand_id
1 'polypeptide(L)'
;MVASEFEQTSSDFLHRLIWSCLLITDGRTTDLLETLLDEKVTVDVIQQEQISKENAGGEWMHYQDPPYYIRESVLIGQKSRMVVSHNIALVYAKNVPLALFESISQQQQGIGKAIHSLGGCALFAVWKISVL
;
A
#
# COMPACT_ATOMS: atom_id res chain seq x y z
N MET A 1 -4.58 40.72 -9.34
CA MET A 1 -4.22 40.37 -7.94
C MET A 1 -5.30 39.53 -7.26
N VAL A 2 -6.61 39.74 -7.49
CA VAL A 2 -7.68 38.91 -6.88
C VAL A 2 -7.72 37.46 -7.41
N ALA A 3 -7.40 37.25 -8.68
CA ALA A 3 -7.41 35.91 -9.29
C ALA A 3 -6.36 34.95 -8.67
N SER A 4 -5.17 35.45 -8.33
CA SER A 4 -4.11 34.60 -7.77
C SER A 4 -4.38 34.17 -6.33
N GLU A 5 -4.99 35.02 -5.51
CA GLU A 5 -5.41 34.65 -4.14
C GLU A 5 -6.57 33.64 -4.15
N PHE A 6 -7.50 33.78 -5.09
CA PHE A 6 -8.61 32.84 -5.26
C PHE A 6 -8.14 31.46 -5.77
N GLU A 7 -7.21 31.45 -6.74
CA GLU A 7 -6.58 30.22 -7.23
C GLU A 7 -5.79 29.49 -6.14
N GLN A 8 -5.06 30.24 -5.31
CA GLN A 8 -4.30 29.67 -4.19
C GLN A 8 -5.23 29.07 -3.13
N THR A 9 -6.32 29.76 -2.81
CA THR A 9 -7.33 29.26 -1.85
C THR A 9 -8.04 28.00 -2.36
N SER A 10 -8.33 27.95 -3.66
CA SER A 10 -8.97 26.79 -4.30
C SER A 10 -8.03 25.58 -4.37
N SER A 11 -6.75 25.82 -4.70
CA SER A 11 -5.71 24.79 -4.70
C SER A 11 -5.51 24.20 -3.30
N ASP A 12 -5.41 25.04 -2.28
CA ASP A 12 -5.24 24.61 -0.89
C ASP A 12 -6.43 23.78 -0.41
N PHE A 13 -7.65 24.19 -0.78
CA PHE A 13 -8.86 23.43 -0.48
C PHE A 13 -8.85 22.05 -1.15
N LEU A 14 -8.54 21.97 -2.45
CA LEU A 14 -8.47 20.71 -3.19
C LEU A 14 -7.40 19.79 -2.62
N HIS A 15 -6.23 20.32 -2.28
CA HIS A 15 -5.17 19.56 -1.62
C HIS A 15 -5.66 18.94 -0.32
N ARG A 16 -6.28 19.74 0.56
CA ARG A 16 -6.82 19.24 1.84
C ARG A 16 -7.90 18.19 1.63
N LEU A 17 -8.75 18.37 0.62
CA LEU A 17 -9.80 17.41 0.30
C LEU A 17 -9.20 16.07 -0.16
N ILE A 18 -8.26 16.10 -1.11
CA ILE A 18 -7.57 14.90 -1.61
C ILE A 18 -6.86 14.16 -0.46
N TRP A 19 -6.16 14.89 0.40
CA TRP A 19 -5.53 14.31 1.60
C TRP A 19 -6.54 13.69 2.54
N SER A 20 -7.65 14.37 2.80
CA SER A 20 -8.72 13.86 3.66
C SER A 20 -9.32 12.56 3.09
N CYS A 21 -9.53 12.51 1.77
CA CYS A 21 -9.93 11.28 1.11
C CYS A 21 -8.89 10.18 1.32
N LEU A 22 -7.61 10.41 0.99
CA LEU A 22 -6.53 9.41 1.10
C LEU A 22 -6.32 8.84 2.51
N LEU A 23 -6.63 9.62 3.55
CA LEU A 23 -6.50 9.23 4.95
C LEU A 23 -7.71 8.45 5.49
N ILE A 24 -8.91 8.66 4.93
CA ILE A 24 -10.16 8.08 5.42
C ILE A 24 -10.62 6.91 4.54
N THR A 25 -10.04 6.70 3.35
CA THR A 25 -10.47 5.58 2.49
C THR A 25 -10.19 4.23 3.14
N ASP A 26 -11.25 3.47 3.42
CA ASP A 26 -11.19 2.03 3.72
C ASP A 26 -11.07 1.16 2.44
N GLY A 27 -11.20 1.78 1.26
CA GLY A 27 -11.13 1.13 -0.05
C GLY A 27 -9.72 0.97 -0.63
N ARG A 28 -9.64 0.45 -1.86
CA ARG A 28 -8.37 0.33 -2.61
C ARG A 28 -7.85 1.73 -2.93
N THR A 29 -6.91 2.23 -2.13
CA THR A 29 -6.21 3.49 -2.42
C THR A 29 -5.67 3.54 -3.85
N THR A 30 -5.24 2.39 -4.38
CA THR A 30 -4.81 2.25 -5.78
C THR A 30 -5.81 2.84 -6.76
N ASP A 31 -7.11 2.55 -6.62
CA ASP A 31 -8.14 2.99 -7.57
C ASP A 31 -8.36 4.52 -7.50
N LEU A 32 -8.25 5.09 -6.29
CA LEU A 32 -8.27 6.54 -6.09
C LEU A 32 -7.04 7.20 -6.74
N LEU A 33 -5.85 6.63 -6.56
CA LEU A 33 -4.62 7.14 -7.18
C LEU A 33 -4.69 7.04 -8.71
N GLU A 34 -5.20 5.95 -9.27
CA GLU A 34 -5.41 5.83 -10.72
C GLU A 34 -6.37 6.90 -11.25
N THR A 35 -7.43 7.20 -10.49
CA THR A 35 -8.41 8.25 -10.83
C THR A 35 -7.77 9.64 -10.80
N LEU A 36 -6.96 9.94 -9.79
CA LEU A 36 -6.28 11.23 -9.66
C LEU A 36 -5.22 11.47 -10.75
N LEU A 37 -4.59 10.40 -11.25
CA LEU A 37 -3.52 10.48 -12.24
C LEU A 37 -4.00 10.34 -13.69
N ASP A 38 -5.26 9.93 -13.91
CA ASP A 38 -5.78 9.54 -15.22
C ASP A 38 -4.91 8.49 -15.95
N GLU A 39 -4.36 7.56 -15.17
CA GLU A 39 -3.56 6.46 -15.67
C GLU A 39 -3.57 5.26 -14.70
N LYS A 40 -3.12 4.12 -15.22
CA LYS A 40 -2.92 2.92 -14.41
C LYS A 40 -1.64 3.03 -13.59
N VAL A 41 -1.67 2.48 -12.38
CA VAL A 41 -0.49 2.38 -11.53
C VAL A 41 -0.01 0.94 -11.45
N THR A 42 1.30 0.76 -11.44
CA THR A 42 1.96 -0.53 -11.25
C THR A 42 2.64 -0.58 -9.89
N VAL A 43 2.66 -1.76 -9.28
CA VAL A 43 3.42 -2.02 -8.07
C VAL A 43 4.83 -2.46 -8.46
N ASP A 44 5.82 -1.85 -7.84
CA ASP A 44 7.21 -2.31 -7.89
C ASP A 44 7.65 -2.72 -6.48
N VAL A 45 8.23 -3.90 -6.33
CA VAL A 45 8.63 -4.44 -5.02
C VAL A 45 10.11 -4.17 -4.83
N ILE A 46 10.42 -3.28 -3.89
CA ILE A 46 11.80 -2.88 -3.57
C ILE A 46 12.46 -3.99 -2.75
N GLN A 47 11.78 -4.42 -1.69
CA GLN A 47 12.32 -5.38 -0.74
C GLN A 47 11.20 -6.28 -0.22
N GLN A 48 11.51 -7.57 -0.05
CA GLN A 48 10.62 -8.49 0.63
C GLN A 48 11.45 -9.50 1.43
N GLU A 49 11.32 -9.45 2.74
CA GLU A 49 12.15 -10.22 3.67
C GLU A 49 11.31 -11.03 4.64
N GLN A 50 11.61 -12.32 4.75
CA GLN A 50 11.01 -13.17 5.76
C GLN A 50 11.71 -12.93 7.10
N ILE A 51 10.93 -12.57 8.12
CA ILE A 51 11.46 -12.41 9.48
C ILE A 51 11.53 -13.81 10.12
N SER A 52 12.74 -14.26 10.43
CA SER A 52 12.97 -15.43 11.29
C SER A 52 12.73 -15.06 12.75
N LYS A 53 12.45 -16.06 13.61
CA LYS A 53 12.27 -15.85 15.07
C LYS A 53 13.46 -15.11 15.72
N GLU A 54 14.64 -15.24 15.12
CA GLU A 54 15.93 -14.71 15.62
C GLU A 54 16.09 -13.20 15.35
N ASN A 55 15.46 -12.70 14.28
CA ASN A 55 15.56 -11.30 13.86
C ASN A 55 14.39 -10.43 14.38
N ALA A 56 13.40 -11.04 15.03
CA ALA A 56 12.26 -10.38 15.66
C ALA A 56 12.67 -9.78 17.02
N GLY A 57 13.63 -8.85 17.01
CA GLY A 57 14.08 -8.15 18.21
C GLY A 57 13.00 -7.23 18.77
N GLY A 58 12.26 -7.68 19.79
CA GLY A 58 11.40 -6.82 20.60
C GLY A 58 10.24 -7.54 21.29
N GLU A 59 9.97 -7.15 22.54
CA GLU A 59 8.82 -7.59 23.36
C GLU A 59 7.45 -7.28 22.72
N TRP A 60 7.40 -6.52 21.62
CA TRP A 60 6.21 -6.18 20.86
C TRP A 60 5.66 -7.36 20.03
N MET A 61 6.43 -8.43 19.81
CA MET A 61 6.00 -9.61 19.07
C MET A 61 5.61 -10.77 20.01
N HIS A 62 4.47 -10.64 20.68
CA HIS A 62 3.88 -11.75 21.47
C HIS A 62 3.37 -12.93 20.61
N TYR A 63 3.38 -12.82 19.28
CA TYR A 63 2.94 -13.88 18.39
C TYR A 63 4.11 -14.81 18.06
N GLN A 64 4.22 -15.90 18.83
CA GLN A 64 5.36 -16.83 18.89
C GLN A 64 5.67 -17.63 17.62
N ASP A 65 5.06 -17.33 16.48
CA ASP A 65 4.89 -18.35 15.45
C ASP A 65 5.01 -17.82 14.01
N PRO A 66 6.19 -17.94 13.35
CA PRO A 66 6.45 -17.52 11.97
C PRO A 66 5.61 -18.30 10.94
N PRO A 67 5.59 -17.86 9.66
CA PRO A 67 6.37 -16.75 9.10
C PRO A 67 5.66 -15.40 9.09
N TYR A 68 6.44 -14.35 9.40
CA TYR A 68 6.13 -12.98 8.97
C TYR A 68 7.01 -12.65 7.78
N TYR A 69 6.54 -11.82 6.87
CA TYR A 69 7.44 -11.09 5.99
C TYR A 69 7.13 -9.60 6.02
N ILE A 70 8.18 -8.80 5.88
CA ILE A 70 8.08 -7.38 5.58
C ILE A 70 8.17 -7.25 4.07
N ARG A 71 7.34 -6.38 3.51
CA ARG A 71 7.40 -5.99 2.10
C ARG A 71 7.42 -4.48 1.99
N GLU A 72 8.42 -3.97 1.30
CA GLU A 72 8.51 -2.59 0.85
C GLU A 72 8.20 -2.54 -0.65
N SER A 73 7.32 -1.63 -1.05
CA SER A 73 6.93 -1.48 -2.45
C SER A 73 6.45 -0.08 -2.77
N VAL A 74 6.62 0.33 -4.03
CA VAL A 74 6.14 1.63 -4.53
C VAL A 74 5.05 1.44 -5.56
N LEU A 75 4.12 2.39 -5.63
CA LEU A 75 3.19 2.54 -6.75
C LEU A 75 3.72 3.59 -7.71
N ILE A 76 3.77 3.22 -8.99
CA ILE A 76 4.32 4.05 -10.06
C ILE A 76 3.28 4.19 -11.18
N GLY A 77 3.03 5.43 -11.63
CA GLY A 77 2.20 5.70 -12.82
C GLY A 77 2.81 5.08 -14.08
N GLN A 78 2.00 4.36 -14.87
CA GLN A 78 2.51 3.63 -16.03
C GLN A 78 3.04 4.54 -17.14
N LYS A 79 2.36 5.65 -17.43
CA LYS A 79 2.71 6.62 -18.47
C LYS A 79 3.67 7.67 -17.92
N SER A 80 3.34 8.26 -16.75
CA SER A 80 4.13 9.35 -16.16
C SER A 80 5.44 8.90 -15.54
N ARG A 81 5.53 7.62 -15.14
CA ARG A 81 6.61 7.06 -14.32
C ARG A 81 6.75 7.74 -12.95
N MET A 82 5.73 8.47 -12.51
CA MET A 82 5.72 9.16 -11.23
C MET A 82 5.48 8.16 -10.10
N VAL A 83 6.32 8.22 -9.05
CA VAL A 83 6.07 7.49 -7.79
C VAL A 83 4.98 8.22 -7.03
N VAL A 84 3.91 7.51 -6.65
CA VAL A 84 2.72 8.11 -6.04
C VAL A 84 2.38 7.55 -4.67
N SER A 85 3.06 6.48 -4.27
CA SER A 85 2.90 5.90 -2.95
C SER A 85 4.09 5.00 -2.63
N HIS A 86 4.58 5.09 -1.41
CA HIS A 86 5.48 4.14 -0.79
C HIS A 86 4.68 3.28 0.20
N ASN A 87 4.87 1.97 0.22
CA ASN A 87 4.08 1.04 1.03
C ASN A 87 5.00 0.07 1.76
N ILE A 88 4.79 -0.03 3.08
CA ILE A 88 5.45 -1.01 3.94
C ILE A 88 4.36 -1.92 4.52
N ALA A 89 4.42 -3.21 4.23
CA ALA A 89 3.45 -4.19 4.69
C ALA A 89 4.15 -5.23 5.57
N LEU A 90 3.61 -5.45 6.77
CA LEU A 90 3.94 -6.60 7.60
C LEU A 90 2.85 -7.65 7.41
N VAL A 91 3.22 -8.82 6.90
CA VAL A 91 2.26 -9.87 6.57
C VAL A 91 2.51 -11.09 7.45
N TYR A 92 1.44 -11.55 8.11
CA TYR A 92 1.48 -12.75 8.94
C TYR A 92 1.00 -13.98 8.17
N ALA A 93 1.93 -14.78 7.66
CA ALA A 93 1.64 -15.84 6.71
C ALA A 93 0.71 -16.93 7.24
N LYS A 94 0.66 -17.16 8.57
CA LYS A 94 -0.29 -18.14 9.15
C LYS A 94 -1.76 -17.79 8.92
N ASN A 95 -2.07 -16.50 8.76
CA ASN A 95 -3.42 -16.02 8.52
C ASN A 95 -3.72 -15.81 7.02
N VAL A 96 -2.77 -16.15 6.15
CA VAL A 96 -2.88 -15.97 4.70
C VAL A 96 -3.10 -17.34 4.06
N PRO A 97 -4.20 -17.52 3.30
CA PRO A 97 -4.39 -18.73 2.51
C PRO A 97 -3.16 -18.99 1.62
N LEU A 98 -2.72 -20.24 1.51
CA LEU A 98 -1.48 -20.60 0.81
C LEU A 98 -1.42 -20.03 -0.62
N ALA A 99 -2.52 -20.11 -1.38
CA ALA A 99 -2.59 -19.55 -2.73
C ALA A 99 -2.37 -18.02 -2.77
N LEU A 100 -2.85 -17.30 -1.75
CA LEU A 100 -2.63 -15.85 -1.62
C LEU A 100 -1.19 -15.56 -1.20
N PHE A 101 -0.65 -16.37 -0.30
CA PHE A 101 0.74 -16.26 0.12
C PHE A 101 1.68 -16.47 -1.07
N GLU A 102 1.50 -17.51 -1.88
CA GLU A 102 2.31 -17.78 -3.07
C GLU A 102 2.20 -16.64 -4.10
N SER A 103 0.98 -16.14 -4.34
CA SER A 103 0.74 -15.03 -5.28
C SER A 103 1.45 -13.74 -4.86
N ILE A 104 1.49 -13.44 -3.56
CA ILE A 104 2.15 -12.22 -3.06
C ILE A 104 3.66 -12.42 -2.91
N SER A 105 4.08 -13.56 -2.35
CA SER A 105 5.48 -13.80 -1.99
C SER A 105 6.35 -14.21 -3.19
N GLN A 106 5.86 -15.11 -4.05
CA GLN A 106 6.64 -15.65 -5.17
C GLN A 106 6.43 -14.84 -6.45
N GLN A 107 5.21 -14.40 -6.72
CA GLN A 107 4.88 -13.66 -7.94
C GLN A 107 4.95 -12.14 -7.78
N GLN A 108 5.29 -11.65 -6.58
CA GLN A 108 5.44 -10.23 -6.23
C GLN A 108 4.21 -9.37 -6.57
N GLN A 109 3.03 -9.98 -6.74
CA GLN A 109 1.82 -9.26 -7.11
C GLN A 109 1.44 -8.26 -6.02
N GLY A 110 0.80 -7.15 -6.42
CA GLY A 110 0.20 -6.21 -5.48
C GLY A 110 -0.80 -6.91 -4.57
N ILE A 111 -0.70 -6.70 -3.26
CA ILE A 111 -1.50 -7.39 -2.24
C ILE A 111 -3.00 -7.30 -2.56
N GLY A 112 -3.52 -6.10 -2.84
CA GLY A 112 -4.94 -5.91 -3.17
C GLY A 112 -5.39 -6.65 -4.44
N LYS A 113 -4.50 -6.80 -5.44
CA LYS A 113 -4.79 -7.55 -6.66
C LYS A 113 -4.84 -9.06 -6.40
N ALA A 114 -3.92 -9.56 -5.58
CA ALA A 114 -3.88 -10.97 -5.19
C ALA A 114 -5.12 -11.36 -4.36
N ILE A 115 -5.55 -10.51 -3.41
CA ILE A 115 -6.77 -10.69 -2.62
C ILE A 115 -8.01 -10.78 -3.53
N HIS A 116 -8.18 -9.82 -4.45
CA HIS A 116 -9.33 -9.78 -5.35
C HIS A 116 -9.39 -11.01 -6.27
N SER A 117 -8.23 -11.47 -6.74
CA SER A 117 -8.14 -12.63 -7.65
C SER A 117 -8.56 -13.95 -6.98
N LEU A 118 -8.51 -14.02 -5.65
CA LEU A 118 -8.82 -15.22 -4.87
C LEU A 118 -10.17 -15.15 -4.12
N GLY A 119 -10.93 -14.06 -4.29
CA GLY A 119 -12.31 -13.95 -3.81
C GLY A 119 -12.50 -13.92 -2.28
N GLY A 120 -11.46 -13.67 -1.48
CA GLY A 120 -11.52 -13.73 -0.02
C GLY A 120 -11.08 -12.45 0.70
N CYS A 121 -11.77 -12.11 1.81
CA CYS A 121 -11.32 -11.12 2.79
C CYS A 121 -10.28 -11.76 3.73
N ALA A 122 -8.99 -11.53 3.47
CA ALA A 122 -7.95 -11.82 4.46
C ALA A 122 -7.67 -10.54 5.27
N LEU A 123 -7.71 -10.65 6.59
CA LEU A 123 -7.35 -9.56 7.51
C LEU A 123 -5.83 -9.39 7.47
N PHE A 124 -5.38 -8.27 6.90
CA PHE A 124 -3.98 -7.84 6.92
C PHE A 124 -3.89 -6.53 7.69
N ALA A 125 -2.93 -6.43 8.60
CA ALA A 125 -2.51 -5.13 9.12
C ALA A 125 -1.52 -4.51 8.11
N VAL A 126 -2.03 -3.79 7.11
CA VAL A 126 -1.19 -3.00 6.20
C VAL A 126 -0.99 -1.62 6.83
N TRP A 127 0.26 -1.31 7.20
CA TRP A 127 0.62 0.03 7.67
C TRP A 127 1.01 0.88 6.48
N LYS A 128 0.05 1.66 5.98
CA LYS A 128 0.28 2.54 4.85
C LYS A 128 0.98 3.82 5.31
N ILE A 129 2.29 3.90 5.12
CA ILE A 129 3.03 5.17 5.26
C ILE A 129 3.01 5.84 3.89
N SER A 130 2.00 6.67 3.64
CA SER A 130 1.97 7.49 2.43
C SER A 130 2.96 8.63 2.59
N VAL A 131 4.17 8.47 2.05
CA VAL A 131 5.10 9.59 1.85
C VAL A 131 4.86 10.10 0.43
N LEU A 132 4.28 11.30 0.31
CA LEU A 132 4.33 12.12 -0.91
C LEU A 132 5.58 13.01 -0.83
#